data_AF-A0A699U5P9-F1
#
_entry.id   AF-A0A699U5P9-F1
#
_cell.length_a   1.000
_cell.length_b   1.000
_cell.length_c   1.000
_cell.angle_alpha   90.00
_cell.angle_beta   90.00
_cell.angle_gamma   90.00
#
_symmetry.space_group_name_H-M   'P 1'
#
loop_
_entity.id
_entity.type
_entity.pdbx_description
1 polymer ?
#
loop_
_entity_poly.entity_id
_entity_poly.type
_entity_poly.pdbx_seq_one_letter_code
_entity_poly.pdbx_strand_id
1 'polypeptide(L)'
;MALRLLLCPTEIRGERFIEGPELIQITNEKVAVSKEKLKEARSRQKSYADKHRRDLEFQVAYRVFLKVLPFRGFKRFGIKGKLSPRFIGPFEILERIGEVSYRL
;
A
#
# COMPACT_ATOMS: atom_id res chain seq x y z
N MET A 1 -8.67 -17.34 12.67
CA MET A 1 -9.02 -18.14 11.48
C MET A 1 -8.00 -17.85 10.39
N ALA A 2 -7.00 -18.71 10.26
CA ALA A 2 -5.93 -18.56 9.30
C ALA A 2 -6.41 -19.04 7.91
N LEU A 3 -6.48 -18.14 6.94
CA LEU A 3 -6.68 -18.52 5.54
C LEU A 3 -5.36 -19.07 5.02
N ARG A 4 -5.23 -20.39 5.08
CA ARG A 4 -4.14 -21.15 4.45
C ARG A 4 -4.38 -21.10 2.94
N LEU A 5 -3.63 -20.26 2.24
CA LEU A 5 -3.58 -20.27 0.78
C LEU A 5 -3.05 -21.64 0.34
N LEU A 6 -3.93 -22.45 -0.24
CA LEU A 6 -3.56 -23.66 -0.96
C LEU A 6 -2.99 -23.24 -2.32
N LEU A 7 -1.72 -22.83 -2.32
CA LEU A 7 -0.92 -22.87 -3.53
C LEU A 7 -0.39 -24.30 -3.63
N CYS A 8 -0.98 -25.10 -4.50
CA CYS A 8 -0.42 -26.40 -4.87
C CYS A 8 0.98 -26.17 -5.45
N PRO A 9 2.04 -26.77 -4.89
CA PRO A 9 3.30 -26.84 -5.61
C PRO A 9 3.07 -27.79 -6.79
N THR A 10 2.93 -27.25 -8.00
CA THR A 10 3.10 -28.06 -9.20
C THR A 10 4.55 -28.55 -9.18
N GLU A 11 4.73 -29.85 -8.93
CA GLU A 11 5.98 -30.55 -9.17
C GLU A 11 6.46 -30.22 -10.58
N ILE A 12 7.45 -29.34 -10.68
CA ILE A 12 8.21 -29.13 -11.91
C ILE A 12 9.16 -30.34 -12.00
N ARG A 13 8.60 -31.50 -12.36
CA ARG A 13 9.35 -32.72 -12.60
C ARG A 13 10.23 -32.45 -13.82
N GLY A 14 11.53 -32.64 -13.62
CA GLY A 14 12.58 -32.18 -14.52
C GLY A 14 12.47 -32.75 -15.92
N GLU A 15 12.17 -31.87 -16.86
CA GLU A 15 12.76 -31.88 -18.18
C GLU A 15 13.32 -30.47 -18.38
N ARG A 16 14.64 -30.31 -18.27
CA ARG A 16 15.28 -29.16 -18.91
C ARG A 16 15.18 -29.45 -20.40
N PHE A 17 14.03 -29.12 -20.98
CA PHE A 17 13.93 -28.97 -22.43
C PHE A 17 14.95 -27.88 -22.76
N ILE A 18 16.09 -28.30 -23.33
CA ILE A 18 17.11 -27.37 -23.80
C ILE A 18 16.51 -26.77 -25.07
N GLU A 19 15.61 -25.80 -24.89
CA GLU A 19 15.27 -24.87 -25.96
C GLU A 19 16.60 -24.32 -26.48
N GLY A 20 16.79 -24.36 -27.80
CA GLY A 20 18.05 -23.93 -28.41
C GLY A 20 18.46 -22.51 -27.98
N PRO A 21 19.75 -22.16 -28.11
CA PRO A 21 20.28 -20.86 -27.68
C PRO A 21 19.50 -19.66 -28.25
N GLU A 22 18.91 -19.80 -29.44
CA GLU A 22 18.06 -18.79 -30.09
C GLU A 22 16.75 -18.53 -29.33
N LEU A 23 16.06 -19.58 -28.86
CA LEU A 23 14.82 -19.44 -28.08
C LEU A 23 15.09 -18.82 -26.71
N ILE A 24 16.23 -19.14 -26.10
CA ILE A 24 16.69 -18.52 -24.84
C ILE A 24 16.95 -17.03 -25.04
N GLN A 25 17.53 -16.61 -26.16
CA GLN A 25 17.73 -15.19 -26.47
C GLN A 25 16.39 -14.46 -26.65
N ILE A 26 15.49 -15.01 -27.47
CA ILE A 26 14.16 -14.45 -27.72
C ILE A 26 13.33 -14.33 -26.42
N THR A 27 13.40 -15.34 -25.55
CA THR A 27 12.69 -15.30 -24.27
C THR A 27 13.29 -14.27 -23.32
N ASN A 28 14.61 -14.14 -23.25
CA ASN A 28 15.27 -13.10 -22.45
C ASN A 28 14.92 -11.69 -22.92
N GLU A 29 14.87 -11.45 -24.22
CA GLU A 29 14.42 -10.17 -24.80
C GLU A 29 12.98 -9.86 -24.40
N LYS A 30 12.07 -10.84 -24.52
CA LYS A 30 10.66 -10.68 -24.11
C LYS A 30 10.52 -10.44 -22.60
N VAL A 31 11.35 -11.07 -21.78
CA VAL A 31 11.38 -10.85 -20.33
C VAL A 31 11.89 -9.44 -20.01
N ALA A 32 12.91 -8.95 -20.72
CA ALA A 32 13.41 -7.59 -20.56
C ALA A 32 12.32 -6.55 -20.89
N VAL A 33 11.63 -6.72 -22.03
CA VAL A 33 10.49 -5.88 -22.42
C VAL A 33 9.38 -5.91 -21.37
N SER A 34 9.05 -7.08 -20.83
CA SER A 34 8.02 -7.23 -19.80
C SER A 34 8.40 -6.51 -18.50
N LYS A 35 9.67 -6.58 -18.09
CA LYS A 35 10.18 -5.86 -16.91
C LYS A 35 10.07 -4.35 -17.08
N GLU A 36 10.43 -3.82 -18.25
CA GLU A 36 10.29 -2.38 -18.54
C GLU A 36 8.83 -1.93 -18.52
N LYS A 37 7.92 -2.69 -19.14
CA LYS A 37 6.48 -2.38 -19.08
C LYS A 37 5.93 -2.38 -17.65
N LEU A 38 6.37 -3.32 -16.81
CA LEU A 38 5.98 -3.36 -15.40
C LEU A 38 6.52 -2.15 -14.62
N LYS A 39 7.75 -1.73 -14.90
CA LYS A 39 8.36 -0.54 -14.30
C LYS A 39 7.61 0.72 -14.70
N GLU A 40 7.23 0.84 -15.97
CA GLU A 40 6.44 1.95 -16.47
C GLU A 40 5.04 1.99 -15.83
N ALA A 41 4.36 0.86 -15.76
CA ALA A 41 3.06 0.74 -15.10
C ALA A 41 3.12 1.15 -13.62
N ARG A 42 4.17 0.72 -12.90
CA ARG A 42 4.41 1.12 -11.51
C ARG A 42 4.66 2.62 -11.39
N SER A 43 5.44 3.21 -12.29
CA SER A 43 5.70 4.66 -12.33
C SER A 43 4.40 5.45 -12.53
N ARG A 44 3.54 5.02 -13.46
CA ARG A 44 2.22 5.61 -13.69
C ARG A 44 1.33 5.53 -12.45
N GLN A 45 1.25 4.36 -11.81
CA GLN A 45 0.49 4.19 -10.56
C GLN A 45 0.98 5.14 -9.46
N LYS A 46 2.30 5.25 -9.28
CA LYS A 46 2.90 6.16 -8.30
C LYS A 46 2.54 7.62 -8.61
N SER A 47 2.71 8.04 -9.87
CA SER A 47 2.36 9.39 -10.31
C SER A 47 0.88 9.72 -10.05
N TYR A 48 -0.03 8.80 -10.36
CA TYR A 48 -1.46 8.98 -10.09
C TYR A 48 -1.77 9.09 -8.60
N ALA A 49 -1.15 8.25 -7.77
CA ALA A 49 -1.33 8.28 -6.33
C ALA A 49 -0.75 9.56 -5.71
N ASP A 50 0.41 10.00 -6.16
CA ASP A 50 1.15 11.11 -5.56
C ASP A 50 0.65 12.48 -6.04
N LYS A 51 -0.01 12.58 -7.21
CA LYS A 51 -0.52 13.84 -7.79
C LYS A 51 -1.42 14.66 -6.85
N HIS A 52 -2.09 14.01 -5.89
CA HIS A 52 -3.02 14.67 -4.97
C HIS A 52 -2.57 14.57 -3.50
N ARG A 53 -1.38 14.01 -3.24
CA ARG A 53 -0.78 14.02 -1.92
C ARG A 53 -0.21 15.41 -1.67
N ARG A 54 -0.51 15.96 -0.50
CA ARG A 54 0.11 17.19 -0.02
C ARG A 54 1.02 16.81 1.13
N ASP A 55 2.23 17.35 1.12
CA ASP A 55 3.10 17.28 2.28
C ASP A 55 2.45 18.14 3.38
N LEU A 56 1.89 17.46 4.37
CA LEU A 56 1.18 18.08 5.48
C LEU A 56 2.11 18.08 6.68
N GLU A 57 2.69 19.24 6.96
CA GLU A 57 3.46 19.47 8.18
C GLU A 57 2.57 20.17 9.21
N PHE A 58 2.63 19.71 10.45
CA PHE A 58 1.93 20.34 11.56
C PHE A 58 2.94 20.94 12.53
N GLN A 59 2.63 22.12 13.05
CA GLN A 59 3.44 22.73 14.09
C GLN A 59 2.98 22.29 15.49
N VAL A 60 3.88 22.40 16.46
CA VAL A 60 3.54 22.22 17.88
C VAL A 60 2.46 23.24 18.26
N ALA A 61 1.54 22.85 19.15
CA ALA A 61 0.34 23.57 19.54
C ALA A 61 -0.80 23.66 18.50
N TYR A 62 -0.67 23.05 17.31
CA TYR A 62 -1.81 22.87 16.42
C TYR A 62 -2.78 21.83 16.95
N ARG A 63 -4.07 22.04 16.70
CA ARG A 63 -5.14 21.08 17.01
C ARG A 63 -5.49 20.25 15.79
N VAL A 64 -5.36 18.94 15.89
CA VAL A 64 -5.61 17.97 14.81
C VAL A 64 -6.68 16.97 15.18
N PHE A 65 -7.45 16.52 14.19
CA PHE A 65 -8.45 15.47 14.37
C PHE A 65 -7.87 14.11 14.01
N LEU A 66 -8.11 13.11 14.87
CA LEU A 66 -7.64 11.75 14.64
C LEU A 66 -8.64 10.94 13.83
N LYS A 67 -8.22 10.42 12.68
CA LYS A 67 -9.05 9.52 11.86
C LYS A 67 -9.24 8.18 12.58
N VAL A 68 -10.47 7.72 12.72
CA VAL A 68 -10.78 6.42 13.33
C VAL A 68 -10.96 5.33 12.30
N LEU A 69 -10.54 4.11 12.66
CA LEU A 69 -10.98 2.93 11.91
C LEU A 69 -12.50 2.75 12.08
N PRO A 70 -13.22 2.38 11.00
CA PRO A 70 -14.68 2.22 11.01
C PRO A 70 -15.17 1.33 12.17
N PHE A 71 -14.44 0.24 12.45
CA PHE A 71 -14.78 -0.70 13.52
C PHE A 71 -14.59 -0.13 14.94
N ARG A 72 -13.59 0.74 15.14
CA ARG A 72 -13.33 1.41 16.43
C ARG A 72 -14.27 2.59 16.66
N GLY A 73 -14.76 3.24 15.59
CA GLY A 73 -15.76 4.31 15.68
C GLY A 73 -17.12 3.80 16.17
N PHE A 74 -17.57 2.65 15.65
CA PHE A 74 -18.84 2.03 16.08
C PHE A 74 -18.87 1.71 17.58
N LYS A 75 -17.79 1.11 18.13
CA LYS A 75 -17.73 0.79 19.57
C LYS A 75 -17.70 2.01 20.48
N ARG A 76 -17.09 3.12 20.04
CA ARG A 76 -16.96 4.34 20.86
C ARG A 76 -18.17 5.24 20.81
N PHE A 77 -18.83 5.34 19.65
CA PHE A 77 -19.93 6.28 19.43
C PHE A 77 -21.29 5.62 19.31
N GLY A 78 -21.39 4.29 19.22
CA GLY A 78 -22.65 3.55 19.12
C GLY A 78 -23.42 3.72 17.80
N ILE A 79 -23.03 4.69 16.97
CA ILE A 79 -23.69 5.00 15.70
C ILE A 79 -23.10 4.10 14.60
N LYS A 80 -23.93 3.20 14.05
CA LYS A 80 -23.58 2.32 12.92
C LYS A 80 -24.06 2.93 11.61
N GLY A 81 -23.26 2.84 10.55
CA GLY A 81 -23.65 3.23 9.20
C GLY A 81 -23.10 4.59 8.76
N LYS A 82 -23.81 5.26 7.84
CA LYS A 82 -23.35 6.44 7.10
C LYS A 82 -22.96 7.62 8.00
N LEU A 83 -23.59 7.74 9.17
CA LEU A 83 -23.38 8.81 10.16
C LEU A 83 -22.36 8.46 11.26
N SER A 84 -21.67 7.32 11.15
CA SER A 84 -20.61 6.99 12.11
C SER A 84 -19.48 8.03 12.04
N PRO A 85 -19.03 8.59 13.19
CA PRO A 85 -17.94 9.57 13.19
C PRO A 85 -16.66 8.98 12.61
N ARG A 86 -16.08 9.66 11.63
CA ARG A 86 -14.81 9.26 10.98
C ARG A 86 -13.58 9.86 11.65
N PHE A 87 -13.78 10.86 12.50
CA PHE A 87 -12.73 11.59 13.19
C PHE A 87 -13.09 11.78 14.66
N ILE A 88 -12.08 11.74 15.54
CA ILE A 88 -12.18 12.09 16.96
C ILE A 88 -11.59 13.48 17.14
N GLY A 89 -12.14 14.21 18.13
CA GLY A 89 -11.93 15.61 18.46
C GLY A 89 -10.52 16.18 18.38
N PRO A 90 -10.37 17.48 18.61
CA PRO A 90 -9.10 18.15 18.44
C PRO A 90 -8.12 17.73 19.54
N PHE A 91 -6.97 17.18 19.13
CA PHE A 91 -5.82 16.92 19.98
C PHE A 91 -4.72 17.94 19.69
N GLU A 92 -4.05 18.41 20.72
CA GLU A 92 -2.92 19.33 20.57
C GLU A 92 -1.65 18.54 20.29
N ILE A 93 -0.89 18.98 19.30
CA ILE A 93 0.44 18.40 19.05
C ILE A 93 1.40 18.95 20.10
N LEU A 94 1.91 18.05 20.93
CA LEU A 94 2.87 18.35 21.98
C LEU A 94 4.31 18.40 21.42
N GLU A 95 4.66 17.47 20.55
CA GLU A 95 6.03 17.32 20.05
C GLU A 95 6.06 16.64 18.66
N ARG A 96 7.01 17.04 17.80
CA ARG A 96 7.29 16.37 16.52
C ARG A 96 8.44 15.39 16.72
N ILE A 97 8.14 14.09 16.65
CA ILE A 97 9.12 13.00 16.85
C ILE A 97 9.84 12.66 15.54
N GLY A 98 9.16 12.84 14.40
CA GLY A 98 9.74 12.59 13.08
C GLY A 98 9.02 13.37 11.97
N GLU A 99 9.41 13.13 10.72
CA GLU A 99 8.89 13.88 9.57
C GLU A 99 7.35 13.81 9.48
N VAL A 100 6.76 12.65 9.76
CA VAL A 100 5.30 12.39 9.70
C VAL A 100 4.73 11.92 11.06
N SER A 101 5.53 11.93 12.13
CA SER A 101 5.18 11.37 13.43
C SER A 101 5.13 12.44 14.51
N TYR A 102 3.97 12.54 15.17
CA TYR A 102 3.68 13.57 16.17
C TYR A 102 3.19 12.93 17.46
N ARG A 103 3.56 13.53 18.59
CA ARG A 103 3.02 13.23 19.91
C ARG A 103 1.84 14.15 20.17
N LEU A 104 0.72 13.54 20.56
CA LEU A 104 -0.52 14.20 20.96
C LEU A 104 -0.74 14.06 22.47
#